data_AF-A0A534BBI8-F1
#
_entry.id   AF-A0A534BBI8-F1
#
_cell.length_a   1.000
_cell.length_b   1.000
_cell.length_c   1.000
_cell.angle_alpha   90.00
_cell.angle_beta   90.00
_cell.angle_gamma   90.00
#
_symmetry.space_group_name_H-M   'P 1'
#
loop_
_entity.id
_entity.type
_entity.pdbx_description
1 polymer ?
#
loop_
_entity_poly.entity_id
_entity_poly.type
_entity_poly.pdbx_seq_one_letter_code
_entity_poly.pdbx_strand_id
1 'polypeptide(L)' 'VEGCSYCSRARALLVEKGVAFEEIDVEAVPGAREEMIARSGGCASVPQIFIGDRHIGGSDDLCALDAAGGLDPLLK' A
#
# COMPACT_ATOMS: atom_id res chain seq x y z
N VAL A 1 8.78 5.49 -3.07
CA VAL A 1 9.08 6.70 -2.26
C VAL A 1 10.35 6.43 -1.49
N GLU A 2 11.49 6.83 -2.03
CA GLU A 2 12.76 6.70 -1.32
C GLU A 2 12.72 7.46 0.01
N GLY A 3 13.10 6.80 1.11
CA GLY A 3 13.21 7.42 2.44
C GLY A 3 11.96 7.36 3.34
N CYS A 4 10.85 6.74 2.91
CA CYS A 4 9.68 6.57 3.77
C CYS A 4 9.73 5.26 4.57
N SER A 5 9.93 5.35 5.89
CA SER A 5 9.96 4.19 6.80
C SER A 5 8.67 3.36 6.77
N TYR A 6 7.51 4.01 6.63
CA TYR A 6 6.21 3.34 6.51
C TYR A 6 6.05 2.60 5.18
N CYS A 7 6.56 3.14 4.07
CA CYS A 7 6.55 2.45 2.78
C CYS A 7 7.41 1.18 2.85
N SER A 8 8.62 1.29 3.43
CA SER A 8 9.51 0.15 3.62
C SER A 8 8.88 -0.97 4.47
N ARG A 9 8.12 -0.60 5.52
CA ARG A 9 7.41 -1.57 6.37
C ARG A 9 6.31 -2.30 5.61
N ALA A 10 5.48 -1.58 4.87
CA ALA A 10 4.42 -2.18 4.04
C ALA A 10 5.02 -3.12 2.97
N ARG A 11 6.11 -2.68 2.32
CA ARG A 11 6.84 -3.48 1.33
C ARG A 11 7.39 -4.76 1.95
N ALA A 12 8.05 -4.67 3.10
CA ALA A 12 8.63 -5.83 3.78
C ALA A 12 7.56 -6.88 4.12
N LEU A 13 6.37 -6.45 4.57
CA LEU A 13 5.25 -7.36 4.84
C LEU A 13 4.80 -8.11 3.59
N LEU A 14 4.62 -7.41 2.47
CA LEU A 14 4.23 -8.05 1.20
C LEU A 14 5.30 -9.00 0.67
N VAL A 15 6.58 -8.65 0.84
CA VAL A 15 7.71 -9.55 0.52
C VAL A 15 7.71 -10.78 1.42
N GLU A 16 7.46 -10.63 2.72
CA GLU A 16 7.37 -11.75 3.67
C GLU A 16 6.23 -12.71 3.31
N LYS A 17 5.11 -12.17 2.82
CA LYS A 17 3.99 -12.96 2.28
C LYS A 17 4.29 -13.63 0.94
N GLY A 18 5.41 -13.29 0.30
CA GLY A 18 5.82 -13.87 -0.98
C GLY A 18 4.91 -13.49 -2.14
N VAL A 19 4.25 -12.32 -2.06
CA VAL A 19 3.33 -11.87 -3.10
C VAL A 19 3.98 -10.89 -4.06
N ALA A 20 3.55 -10.94 -5.31
CA ALA A 20 3.91 -9.93 -6.29
C ALA A 20 3.09 -8.66 -6.02
N PHE A 21 3.76 -7.52 -5.96
CA PHE A 21 3.13 -6.21 -5.84
C PHE A 21 3.87 -5.22 -6.74
N GLU A 22 3.15 -4.19 -7.16
CA GLU A 22 3.71 -3.06 -7.88
C GLU A 22 3.91 -1.89 -6.91
N GLU A 23 5.11 -1.33 -6.90
CA GLU A 23 5.40 -0.12 -6.12
C GLU A 23 5.39 1.08 -7.06
N ILE A 24 4.44 1.99 -6.84
CA ILE A 24 4.34 3.24 -7.59
C ILE A 24 4.93 4.35 -6.73
N ASP A 25 6.04 4.92 -7.18
CA ASP A 25 6.63 6.08 -6.53
C ASP A 25 5.91 7.36 -6.96
N VAL A 26 5.05 7.87 -6.08
CA VAL A 26 4.27 9.09 -6.32
C VAL A 26 5.11 10.37 -6.40
N GLU A 27 6.39 10.33 -5.99
CA GLU A 27 7.32 11.46 -6.15
C GLU A 27 8.07 11.39 -7.48
N ALA A 28 8.38 10.18 -7.95
CA ALA A 28 9.06 9.98 -9.23
C ALA A 28 8.11 10.01 -10.43
N VAL A 29 6.85 9.60 -10.25
CA VAL A 29 5.86 9.53 -11.32
C VAL A 29 4.95 10.76 -11.29
N PRO A 30 5.02 11.65 -12.30
CA PRO A 30 4.15 12.82 -12.36
C PRO A 30 2.68 12.41 -12.49
N GLY A 31 1.80 13.00 -11.68
CA GLY A 31 0.37 12.69 -11.65
C GLY A 31 -0.03 11.49 -10.77
N ALA A 32 0.93 10.63 -10.38
CA ALA A 32 0.62 9.46 -9.54
C ALA A 32 0.14 9.85 -8.13
N ARG A 33 0.60 10.98 -7.59
CA ARG A 33 0.08 11.52 -6.32
C ARG A 33 -1.40 11.86 -6.42
N GLU A 34 -1.83 12.53 -7.49
CA GLU A 34 -3.23 12.91 -7.69
C GLU A 34 -4.11 11.67 -7.89
N GLU A 35 -3.63 10.69 -8.66
CA GLU A 35 -4.33 9.41 -8.81
C GLU A 35 -4.43 8.65 -7.48
N MET A 36 -3.36 8.60 -6.70
CA MET A 36 -3.35 8.00 -5.36
C MET A 36 -4.41 8.66 -4.46
N ILE A 37 -4.47 10.01 -4.43
CA ILE A 37 -5.45 10.77 -3.65
C ILE A 37 -6.88 10.49 -4.11
N ALA A 38 -7.11 10.46 -5.43
CA ALA A 38 -8.42 10.17 -5.99
C ALA A 38 -8.89 8.76 -5.63
N ARG A 39 -8.00 7.76 -5.75
CA ARG A 39 -8.30 6.35 -5.44
C ARG A 39 -8.45 6.08 -3.94
N SER A 40 -7.73 6.82 -3.09
CA SER A 40 -7.80 6.68 -1.63
C SER A 40 -8.97 7.44 -0.99
N GLY A 41 -9.85 8.05 -1.79
CA GLY A 41 -10.98 8.83 -1.28
C GLY A 41 -10.60 10.18 -0.67
N GLY A 42 -9.45 10.75 -1.07
CA GLY A 42 -8.95 12.05 -0.60
C GLY A 42 -7.74 11.99 0.33
N CYS A 43 -7.21 10.80 0.62
CA CYS A 43 -6.02 10.64 1.46
C CYS A 43 -4.73 10.96 0.69
N ALA A 44 -4.01 11.99 1.13
CA ALA A 44 -2.73 12.43 0.54
C ALA A 44 -1.48 11.85 1.21
N SER A 45 -1.65 11.09 2.28
CA SER A 45 -0.55 10.48 3.04
C SER A 45 -0.03 9.24 2.32
N VAL A 46 1.28 9.01 2.35
CA VAL A 46 1.90 7.76 1.87
C VAL A 46 2.31 6.87 3.06
N PRO A 47 2.35 5.54 2.91
CA PRO A 47 1.88 4.74 1.77
C PRO A 47 0.35 4.65 1.69
N GLN A 48 -0.18 4.41 0.48
CA GLN A 48 -1.57 3.96 0.27
C GLN A 48 -1.53 2.59 -0.41
N ILE A 49 -2.09 1.58 0.25
CA ILE A 49 -2.09 0.20 -0.24
C ILE A 49 -3.45 -0.14 -0.84
N PHE A 50 -3.39 -0.73 -2.03
CA PHE A 50 -4.55 -1.21 -2.78
C PHE A 50 -4.32 -2.67 -3.13
N ILE A 51 -5.33 -3.51 -2.92
CA ILE A 51 -5.31 -4.92 -3.33
C ILE A 51 -6.47 -5.12 -4.30
N GLY A 52 -6.15 -5.26 -5.58
CA GLY A 52 -7.15 -5.15 -6.66
C GLY A 52 -7.84 -3.79 -6.65
N ASP A 53 -9.17 -3.80 -6.63
CA ASP A 53 -10.00 -2.58 -6.52
C ASP A 53 -10.21 -2.11 -5.07
N ARG A 54 -9.73 -2.87 -4.08
CA ARG A 54 -9.96 -2.58 -2.67
C ARG A 54 -8.86 -1.69 -2.10
N HIS A 55 -9.24 -0.52 -1.63
CA HIS A 55 -8.37 0.33 -0.81
C HIS A 55 -8.26 -0.26 0.61
N ILE A 56 -7.03 -0.54 1.03
CA ILE A 56 -6.73 -1.08 2.36
C ILE A 56 -6.45 0.04 3.36
N GLY A 57 -5.77 1.10 2.91
CA GLY A 57 -5.34 2.20 3.76
C GLY A 57 -3.83 2.35 3.79
N GLY A 58 -3.29 2.74 4.93
CA GLY A 58 -1.86 2.94 5.13
C GLY A 58 -1.11 1.67 5.57
N SER A 59 0.16 1.85 5.94
CA SER A 59 0.99 0.74 6.44
C SER A 59 0.41 0.09 7.69
N ASP A 60 -0.20 0.86 8.59
CA ASP A 60 -0.79 0.32 9.82
C ASP A 60 -2.06 -0.47 9.54
N ASP A 61 -2.91 0.00 8.62
CA ASP A 61 -4.11 -0.75 8.18
C ASP A 61 -3.72 -2.09 7.55
N LEU A 62 -2.67 -2.10 6.72
CA LEU A 62 -2.16 -3.32 6.11
C LEU A 62 -1.66 -4.31 7.19
N CYS A 63 -0.85 -3.83 8.15
CA CYS A 63 -0.37 -4.68 9.25
C CYS A 63 -1.51 -5.16 10.15
N ALA A 64 -2.53 -4.32 10.41
CA ALA A 64 -3.68 -4.70 11.21
C ALA A 64 -4.52 -5.78 10.50
N LEU A 65 -4.70 -5.64 9.19
CA LEU A 65 -5.41 -6.63 8.36
C LEU A 65 -4.67 -7.97 8.33
N ASP A 66 -3.34 -7.93 8.25
CA ASP A 66 -2.49 -9.11 8.33
C ASP A 66 -2.57 -9.80 9.70
N ALA A 67 -2.44 -9.04 10.79
CA ALA A 67 -2.54 -9.56 12.14
C ALA A 67 -3.92 -10.19 12.42
N ALA A 68 -4.97 -9.71 11.75
CA ALA A 68 -6.31 -10.29 11.81
C ALA A 68 -6.48 -11.55 10.92
N GLY A 69 -5.47 -11.95 10.14
CA GLY A 69 -5.54 -13.05 9.17
C GLY A 69 -6.40 -12.74 7.94
N GLY A 70 -6.73 -11.46 7.72
CA GLY A 70 -7.58 -11.01 6.63
C GLY A 70 -6.80 -10.65 5.36
N LEU A 71 -5.47 -10.59 5.43
CA LEU A 71 -4.62 -10.24 4.29
C LEU A 71 -4.44 -11.44 3.34
N ASP A 72 -4.07 -12.61 3.85
CA ASP A 72 -3.87 -13.84 3.07
C ASP A 72 -5.01 -14.22 2.10
N PRO A 73 -6.32 -14.11 2.45
CA PRO A 73 -7.39 -14.39 1.50
C PRO A 73 -7.54 -13.35 0.38
N LEU A 74 -7.02 -12.12 0.55
CA LEU A 74 -7.06 -11.08 -0.48
C LEU A 74 -5.91 -11.17 -1.48
N LEU A 75 -4.89 -11.96 -1.14
CA LEU A 75 -3.66 -12.12 -1.91
C LEU A 75 -3.66 -13.34 -2.85
N LYS A 76 -4.81 -14.03 -2.99
CA LYS A 76 -4.99 -15.25 -3.80
C LYS A 76 -5.51 -14.97 -5.21
#